data_AF-A0A428K826-F1
#
_entry.id   AF-A0A428K826-F1
#
_cell.length_a   1.000
_cell.length_b   1.000
_cell.length_c   1.000
_cell.angle_alpha   90.00
_cell.angle_beta   90.00
_cell.angle_gamma   90.00
#
_symmetry.space_group_name_H-M   'P 1'
#
loop_
_entity.id
_entity.type
_entity.pdbx_description
1 polymer ?
#
loop_
_entity_poly.entity_id
_entity_poly.type
_entity_poly.pdbx_seq_one_letter_code
_entity_poly.pdbx_strand_id
1 'polypeptide(L)'
;MPVLLLYLLQMQGALLLLLAVYYGLLRRLTFHQLNRAYLLAALALAALYPVLDLGWLRPAVAPVAPLPLVFPAWAEATGAAVPAASGPDYGVWLLGAYGLGAFLLLLRLLVQGASLWRLHRASRPVEAAGGRFRAVMGEVSPFSFGRAIYLNPAHHAPAELPVVLLHEQVHIRQAHTLDVLLGHLHRVLAWVSPAAWLWLRATQENLEFIADAAVLRESQLAPKQYQYSLVRLSTLAAGPALATPFSFITLKNRIRMMNSLPSSRRQLLRYAASFALLGLVAVGCATPKQAEMPQPIGAADQKTNPKLDKVTFVLDGKPSTKEEVFGLDPKLIASIHVIKGDKASVGVNMKALRQDFGSKLDDGVLFAFTKAGVNAPAVQQLLVKYNIKLENAAAAQHQKGDTGALYQKLVDGKGLTDAEIGGRLLLINSQPATAQQLRALPAGVVSALSVSNDPIKKYGEAGRNGLIFVLTKDRNKL
;
A
#
# COMPACT_ATOMS: atom_id res chain seq x y z
N MET A 1 -7.04 13.06 -12.06
CA MET A 1 -5.69 13.54 -11.70
C MET A 1 -4.67 12.56 -12.27
N PRO A 2 -3.65 13.03 -13.00
CA PRO A 2 -2.53 12.19 -13.45
C PRO A 2 -1.91 11.38 -12.30
N VAL A 3 -1.56 10.11 -12.54
CA VAL A 3 -0.99 9.19 -11.53
C VAL A 3 0.24 9.79 -10.85
N LEU A 4 1.11 10.45 -11.61
CA LEU A 4 2.31 11.13 -11.10
C LEU A 4 1.95 12.23 -10.07
N LEU A 5 0.91 13.02 -10.32
CA LEU A 5 0.50 14.09 -9.40
C LEU A 5 -0.14 13.52 -8.13
N LEU A 6 -0.86 12.40 -8.22
CA LEU A 6 -1.38 11.70 -7.05
C LEU A 6 -0.25 11.13 -6.19
N TYR A 7 0.74 10.49 -6.82
CA TYR A 7 1.94 10.00 -6.15
C TYR A 7 2.66 11.12 -5.41
N LEU A 8 2.92 12.24 -6.09
CA LEU A 8 3.57 13.41 -5.48
C LEU A 8 2.74 13.98 -4.33
N LEU A 9 1.42 14.04 -4.46
CA LEU A 9 0.55 14.50 -3.38
C LEU A 9 0.65 13.61 -2.13
N GLN A 10 0.60 12.30 -2.30
CA GLN A 10 0.74 11.33 -1.20
C GLN A 10 2.13 11.41 -0.53
N MET A 11 3.19 11.46 -1.34
CA MET A 11 4.56 11.64 -0.87
C MET A 11 4.70 12.92 -0.04
N GLN A 12 4.20 14.04 -0.56
CA GLN A 12 4.34 15.33 0.12
C GLN A 12 3.47 15.42 1.38
N GLY A 13 2.30 14.78 1.40
CA GLY A 13 1.48 14.64 2.61
C GLY A 13 2.22 13.88 3.70
N ALA A 14 2.82 12.74 3.37
CA ALA A 14 3.64 11.96 4.31
C ALA A 14 4.84 12.78 4.82
N LEU A 15 5.53 13.51 3.93
CA LEU A 15 6.67 14.35 4.30
C LEU A 15 6.25 15.50 5.24
N LEU A 16 5.09 16.12 5.04
CA LEU A 16 4.59 17.16 5.94
C LEU A 16 4.35 16.65 7.36
N LEU A 17 3.78 15.45 7.49
CA LEU A 17 3.54 14.83 8.81
C LEU A 17 4.87 14.55 9.53
N LEU A 18 5.85 14.01 8.80
CA LEU A 18 7.21 13.81 9.29
C LEU A 18 7.87 15.12 9.72
N LEU A 19 7.75 16.17 8.91
CA LEU A 19 8.29 17.47 9.23
C LEU A 19 7.58 18.10 10.43
N ALA A 20 6.28 17.90 10.61
CA ALA A 20 5.56 18.39 11.79
C ALA A 20 6.16 17.82 13.07
N VAL A 21 6.47 16.52 13.08
CA VAL A 21 7.18 15.86 14.19
C VAL A 21 8.56 16.46 14.39
N TYR A 22 9.33 16.66 13.32
CA TYR A 22 10.64 17.31 13.41
C TYR A 22 10.55 18.71 14.04
N TYR A 23 9.73 19.60 13.47
CA TYR A 23 9.61 20.99 13.92
C TYR A 23 9.05 21.10 15.34
N GLY A 24 8.13 20.21 15.74
CA GLY A 24 7.51 20.21 17.07
C GLY A 24 8.39 19.59 18.17
N LEU A 25 9.07 18.49 17.88
CA LEU A 25 9.69 17.63 18.91
C LEU A 25 11.22 17.54 18.82
N LEU A 26 11.78 17.52 17.61
CA LEU A 26 13.19 17.13 17.38
C LEU A 26 14.12 18.30 17.06
N ARG A 27 13.63 19.33 16.37
CA ARG A 27 14.41 20.49 15.89
C ARG A 27 15.21 21.19 16.99
N ARG A 28 14.72 21.20 18.23
CA ARG A 28 15.36 21.85 19.38
C ARG A 28 16.37 20.97 20.11
N LEU A 29 16.52 19.70 19.71
CA LEU A 29 17.44 18.76 20.33
C LEU A 29 18.87 18.98 19.81
N THR A 30 19.85 18.84 20.70
CA THR A 30 21.30 18.99 20.38
C THR A 30 21.91 17.74 19.75
N PHE A 31 21.09 16.73 19.43
CA PHE A 31 21.53 15.53 18.73
C PHE A 31 21.55 15.76 17.22
N HIS A 32 22.38 16.69 16.75
CA HIS A 32 22.35 17.19 15.37
C HIS A 32 22.56 16.11 14.30
N GLN A 33 23.37 15.09 14.60
CA GLN A 33 23.55 13.94 13.71
C GLN A 33 22.29 13.08 13.59
N LEU A 34 21.58 12.86 14.70
CA LEU A 34 20.30 12.13 14.67
C LEU A 34 19.20 12.96 13.98
N ASN A 35 19.19 14.28 14.15
CA ASN A 35 18.32 15.16 13.38
C ASN A 35 18.59 15.06 11.88
N ARG A 36 19.86 15.02 11.45
CA ARG A 36 20.24 14.82 10.03
C ARG A 36 19.73 13.47 9.52
N ALA A 37 20.00 12.40 10.26
CA ALA A 37 19.54 11.05 9.91
C ALA A 37 18.01 10.98 9.82
N TYR A 38 17.29 11.61 10.76
CA TYR A 38 15.84 11.69 10.74
C TYR A 38 15.32 12.42 9.49
N LEU A 39 15.89 13.58 9.13
CA LEU A 39 15.46 14.34 7.96
C LEU A 39 15.66 13.56 6.65
N LEU A 40 16.80 12.86 6.50
CA LEU A 40 17.07 12.01 5.34
C LEU A 40 16.12 10.80 5.30
N ALA A 41 15.93 10.13 6.44
CA ALA A 41 14.99 9.01 6.55
C ALA A 41 13.55 9.45 6.28
N ALA A 42 13.15 10.63 6.73
CA ALA A 42 11.83 11.20 6.46
C ALA A 42 11.59 11.37 4.96
N LEU A 43 12.55 11.95 4.23
CA LEU A 43 12.43 12.11 2.78
C LEU A 43 12.33 10.75 2.06
N ALA A 44 13.17 9.78 2.45
CA ALA A 44 13.16 8.44 1.87
C ALA A 44 11.84 7.69 2.17
N LEU A 45 11.38 7.70 3.43
CA LEU A 45 10.13 7.07 3.83
C LEU A 45 8.92 7.69 3.14
N ALA A 46 8.88 9.02 3.02
CA ALA A 46 7.83 9.72 2.30
C ALA A 46 7.80 9.35 0.81
N ALA A 47 8.97 9.21 0.16
CA ALA A 47 9.06 8.78 -1.23
C ALA A 47 8.63 7.31 -1.43
N LEU A 48 8.94 6.44 -0.47
CA LEU A 48 8.56 5.03 -0.53
C LEU A 48 7.09 4.80 -0.18
N TYR A 49 6.50 5.63 0.69
CA TYR A 49 5.15 5.45 1.22
C TYR A 49 4.07 5.15 0.17
N PRO A 50 3.94 5.89 -0.95
CA PRO A 50 2.91 5.61 -1.95
C PRO A 50 3.08 4.28 -2.69
N VAL A 51 4.28 3.68 -2.65
CA VAL A 51 4.62 2.42 -3.33
C VAL A 51 4.50 1.21 -2.41
N LEU A 52 4.49 1.42 -1.09
CA LEU A 52 4.41 0.34 -0.12
C LEU A 52 2.97 -0.19 -0.01
N ASP A 53 2.78 -1.47 -0.30
CA ASP A 53 1.56 -2.17 0.07
C ASP A 53 1.59 -2.42 1.59
N LEU A 54 0.89 -1.57 2.34
CA LEU A 54 0.72 -1.69 3.79
C LEU A 54 -0.53 -2.49 4.17
N GLY A 55 -1.20 -3.13 3.20
CA GLY A 55 -2.42 -3.90 3.42
C GLY A 55 -2.22 -5.11 4.34
N TRP A 56 -1.00 -5.62 4.47
CA TRP A 56 -0.64 -6.71 5.40
C TRP A 56 -0.61 -6.27 6.88
N LEU A 57 -0.49 -4.97 7.16
CA LEU A 57 -0.45 -4.46 8.53
C LEU A 57 -1.84 -4.31 9.17
N ARG A 58 -2.91 -4.34 8.38
CA ARG A 58 -4.28 -4.28 8.91
C ARG A 58 -4.81 -5.71 9.13
N PRO A 59 -5.47 -5.98 10.28
CA PRO A 59 -6.21 -7.23 10.44
C PRO A 59 -7.26 -7.34 9.33
N ALA A 60 -7.54 -8.56 8.87
CA ALA A 60 -8.61 -8.80 7.90
C ALA A 60 -9.94 -8.36 8.51
N VAL A 61 -10.40 -7.16 8.17
CA VAL A 61 -11.72 -6.68 8.57
C VAL A 61 -12.70 -7.28 7.56
N ALA A 62 -13.70 -8.03 8.04
CA ALA A 62 -14.83 -8.43 7.20
C ALA A 62 -15.40 -7.18 6.52
N PRO A 63 -15.81 -7.25 5.24
CA PRO A 63 -16.42 -6.10 4.59
C PRO A 63 -17.63 -5.66 5.42
N VAL A 64 -17.45 -4.57 6.18
CA VAL A 64 -18.56 -3.88 6.82
C VAL A 64 -19.33 -3.28 5.66
N ALA A 65 -20.61 -3.66 5.51
CA ALA A 65 -21.48 -3.02 4.55
C ALA A 65 -21.34 -1.49 4.74
N PRO A 66 -21.13 -0.71 3.67
CA PRO A 66 -21.03 0.73 3.82
C PRO A 66 -22.28 1.19 4.57
N LEU A 67 -22.08 1.84 5.72
CA LEU A 67 -23.14 2.62 6.35
C LEU A 67 -23.74 3.49 5.25
N PRO A 68 -25.06 3.48 5.02
CA PRO A 68 -25.66 4.36 4.03
C PRO A 68 -25.41 5.79 4.50
N LEU A 69 -24.36 6.43 3.97
CA LEU A 69 -24.24 7.87 4.01
C LEU A 69 -25.36 8.37 3.10
N VAL A 70 -26.43 8.86 3.72
CA VAL A 70 -27.49 9.59 3.04
C VAL A 70 -26.90 10.94 2.63
N PHE A 71 -26.13 10.95 1.55
CA PHE A 71 -25.95 12.15 0.76
C PHE A 71 -27.23 12.36 -0.06
N PRO A 72 -27.66 13.61 -0.29
CA PRO A 72 -28.73 13.87 -1.26
C PRO A 72 -28.28 13.28 -2.60
N ALA A 73 -29.05 12.32 -3.10
CA ALA A 73 -28.82 11.69 -4.38
C ALA A 73 -28.95 12.75 -5.49
N TRP A 74 -27.83 13.33 -5.90
CA TRP A 74 -27.68 13.67 -7.31
C TRP A 74 -27.87 12.37 -8.08
N ALA A 75 -28.90 12.32 -8.92
CA ALA A 75 -29.17 11.14 -9.74
C ALA A 75 -27.92 10.79 -10.55
N GLU A 76 -27.21 9.74 -10.13
CA GLU A 76 -26.27 9.06 -11.01
C GLU A 76 -27.11 8.42 -12.11
N ALA A 77 -27.13 9.08 -13.27
CA ALA A 77 -27.74 8.55 -14.47
C ALA A 77 -27.14 7.17 -14.75
N THR A 78 -27.99 6.17 -14.67
CA THR A 78 -27.68 4.79 -15.01
C THR A 78 -27.29 4.70 -16.49
N GLY A 79 -26.06 4.25 -16.75
CA GLY A 79 -25.74 3.44 -17.92
C GLY A 79 -25.82 4.07 -19.32
N ALA A 80 -25.96 5.38 -19.46
CA ALA A 80 -25.55 6.01 -20.72
C ALA A 80 -24.02 5.99 -20.75
N ALA A 81 -23.42 5.40 -21.80
CA ALA A 81 -22.02 5.64 -22.10
C ALA A 81 -21.87 7.17 -22.20
N VAL A 82 -21.27 7.78 -21.18
CA VAL A 82 -20.93 9.19 -21.21
C VAL A 82 -20.06 9.31 -22.46
N PRO A 83 -20.50 10.04 -23.52
CA PRO A 83 -19.64 10.25 -24.67
C PRO A 83 -18.32 10.75 -24.12
N ALA A 84 -17.21 10.10 -24.50
CA ALA A 84 -15.88 10.51 -24.05
C ALA A 84 -15.83 12.02 -24.18
N ALA A 85 -15.72 12.71 -23.03
CA ALA A 85 -15.92 14.14 -22.99
C ALA A 85 -15.02 14.76 -24.06
N SER A 86 -15.61 15.30 -25.12
CA SER A 86 -14.92 15.91 -26.25
C SER A 86 -14.39 17.30 -25.88
N GLY A 87 -13.95 17.43 -24.63
CA GLY A 87 -13.29 18.59 -24.09
C GLY A 87 -11.77 18.35 -24.00
N PRO A 88 -10.99 19.43 -23.84
CA PRO A 88 -9.56 19.31 -23.62
C PRO A 88 -9.26 18.44 -22.39
N ASP A 89 -8.26 17.55 -22.51
CA ASP A 89 -7.78 16.76 -21.38
C ASP A 89 -7.05 17.68 -20.38
N TYR A 90 -7.82 18.26 -19.45
CA TYR A 90 -7.30 19.12 -18.40
C TYR A 90 -6.20 18.44 -17.55
N GLY A 91 -6.14 17.11 -17.53
CA GLY A 91 -5.06 16.37 -16.88
C GLY A 91 -3.71 16.56 -17.57
N VAL A 92 -3.69 16.56 -18.90
CA VAL A 92 -2.50 16.84 -19.71
C VAL A 92 -2.08 18.29 -19.56
N TRP A 93 -3.01 19.24 -19.58
CA TRP A 93 -2.72 20.66 -19.36
C TRP A 93 -2.14 20.91 -17.97
N LEU A 94 -2.71 20.30 -16.92
CA LEU A 94 -2.20 20.40 -15.56
C LEU A 94 -0.80 19.80 -15.43
N LEU A 95 -0.55 18.64 -16.04
CA LEU A 95 0.76 18.01 -16.05
C LEU A 95 1.79 18.86 -16.81
N GLY A 96 1.40 19.46 -17.95
CA GLY A 96 2.22 20.38 -18.71
C GLY A 96 2.59 21.64 -17.92
N ALA A 97 1.62 22.27 -17.26
CA ALA A 97 1.86 23.42 -16.40
C ALA A 97 2.76 23.08 -15.21
N TYR A 98 2.55 21.91 -14.60
CA TYR A 98 3.42 21.40 -13.54
C TYR A 98 4.86 21.19 -14.01
N GLY A 99 5.02 20.54 -15.18
CA GLY A 99 6.30 20.27 -15.82
C GLY A 99 7.04 21.54 -16.21
N LEU A 100 6.34 22.58 -16.67
CA LEU A 100 6.92 23.89 -16.96
C LEU A 100 7.53 24.52 -15.69
N GLY A 101 6.80 24.49 -14.57
CA GLY A 101 7.31 24.99 -13.29
C GLY A 101 8.56 24.25 -12.82
N ALA A 102 8.56 22.92 -12.93
CA ALA A 102 9.72 22.09 -12.62
C ALA A 102 10.91 22.41 -13.55
N PHE A 103 10.65 22.55 -14.86
CA PHE A 103 11.67 22.91 -15.85
C PHE A 103 12.32 24.27 -15.56
N LEU A 104 11.53 25.30 -15.24
CA LEU A 104 12.05 26.63 -14.90
C LEU A 104 12.94 26.61 -13.66
N LEU A 105 12.56 25.84 -12.64
CA LEU A 105 13.37 25.69 -11.42
C LEU A 105 14.63 24.85 -11.65
N LEU A 106 14.55 23.84 -12.53
CA LEU A 106 15.71 23.07 -12.96
C LEU A 106 16.70 23.97 -13.72
N LEU A 107 16.20 24.77 -14.67
CA LEU A 107 17.02 25.73 -15.41
C LEU A 107 17.69 26.73 -14.44
N ARG A 108 16.93 27.27 -13.48
CA ARG A 108 17.50 28.12 -12.41
C ARG A 108 18.61 27.41 -11.64
N LEU A 109 18.44 26.14 -11.30
CA LEU A 109 19.46 25.34 -10.60
C LEU A 109 20.73 25.15 -11.46
N LEU A 110 20.56 24.87 -12.76
CA LEU A 110 21.66 24.75 -13.71
C LEU A 110 22.42 26.07 -13.88
N VAL A 111 21.72 27.20 -13.97
CA VAL A 111 22.34 28.54 -14.02
C VAL A 111 23.16 28.82 -12.76
N GLN A 112 22.65 28.46 -11.57
CA GLN A 112 23.40 28.58 -10.32
C GLN A 112 24.67 27.71 -10.33
N GLY A 113 24.58 26.48 -10.86
CA GLY A 113 25.72 25.58 -11.05
C GLY A 113 26.77 26.15 -11.99
N ALA A 114 26.34 26.71 -13.12
CA ALA A 114 27.22 27.37 -14.08
C ALA A 114 27.91 28.61 -13.48
N SER A 115 27.19 29.40 -12.67
CA SER A 115 27.75 30.53 -11.94
C SER A 115 28.84 30.09 -10.95
N LEU A 116 28.59 29.01 -10.20
CA LEU A 116 29.57 28.46 -9.27
C LEU A 116 30.79 27.88 -10.00
N TRP A 117 30.59 27.21 -11.13
CA TRP A 117 31.69 26.74 -11.96
C TRP A 117 32.55 27.88 -12.52
N ARG A 118 31.91 28.98 -12.94
CA ARG A 118 32.62 30.20 -13.36
C ARG A 118 33.45 30.78 -12.22
N LEU A 119 32.88 30.87 -11.02
CA LEU A 119 33.59 31.30 -9.81
C LEU A 119 34.77 30.37 -9.49
N HIS A 120 34.59 29.05 -9.62
CA HIS A 120 35.65 28.08 -9.43
C HIS A 120 36.82 28.32 -10.40
N ARG A 121 36.53 28.55 -11.69
CA ARG A 121 37.56 28.85 -12.70
C ARG A 121 38.28 30.17 -12.46
N ALA A 122 37.59 31.17 -11.94
CA ALA A 122 38.17 32.49 -11.63
C ALA A 122 38.98 32.49 -10.32
N SER A 123 38.69 31.58 -9.41
CA SER A 123 39.37 31.50 -8.11
C SER A 123 40.77 30.90 -8.19
N ARG A 124 41.64 31.26 -7.24
CA ARG A 124 43.04 30.78 -7.16
C ARG A 124 43.24 29.88 -5.94
N PRO A 125 43.93 28.73 -6.04
CA PRO A 125 44.26 27.91 -4.87
C PRO A 125 45.24 28.66 -3.95
N VAL A 126 44.97 28.64 -2.65
CA VAL A 126 45.79 29.26 -1.60
C VAL A 126 45.88 28.31 -0.40
N GLU A 127 47.03 28.30 0.27
CA GLU A 127 47.26 27.58 1.53
C GLU A 127 47.72 28.60 2.57
N ALA A 128 46.91 28.82 3.62
CA ALA A 128 47.21 29.75 4.71
C ALA A 128 46.55 29.30 6.01
N ALA A 129 47.11 29.71 7.15
CA ALA A 129 46.59 29.40 8.49
C ALA A 129 46.31 27.90 8.73
N GLY A 130 47.13 27.03 8.14
CA GLY A 130 47.03 25.58 8.27
C GLY A 130 45.94 24.90 7.43
N GLY A 131 45.31 25.62 6.47
CA GLY A 131 44.27 25.06 5.61
C GLY A 131 44.36 25.50 4.15
N ARG A 132 43.79 24.68 3.27
CA ARG A 132 43.70 24.93 1.82
C ARG A 132 42.32 25.49 1.47
N PHE A 133 42.30 26.57 0.69
CA PHE A 133 41.08 27.16 0.18
C PHE A 133 41.30 27.77 -1.21
N ARG A 134 40.23 28.26 -1.82
CA ARG A 134 40.25 28.98 -3.09
C ARG A 134 39.93 30.44 -2.85
N ALA A 135 40.91 31.30 -3.08
CA ALA A 135 40.76 32.75 -2.97
C ALA A 135 39.86 33.26 -4.10
N VAL A 136 38.82 33.99 -3.71
CA VAL A 136 37.91 34.71 -4.61
C VAL A 136 38.07 36.22 -4.41
N MET A 137 37.90 37.00 -5.48
CA MET A 137 38.11 38.47 -5.45
C MET A 137 36.83 39.25 -5.12
N GLY A 138 35.67 38.59 -5.03
CA GLY A 138 34.39 39.23 -4.73
C GLY A 138 34.10 39.32 -3.23
N GLU A 139 33.13 40.16 -2.86
CA GLU A 139 32.58 40.24 -1.50
C GLU A 139 31.64 39.07 -1.24
N VAL A 140 32.20 37.87 -1.07
CA VAL A 140 31.41 36.66 -0.84
C VAL A 140 31.71 36.14 0.57
N SER A 141 30.66 35.88 1.34
CA SER A 141 30.79 35.15 2.61
C SER A 141 31.46 33.79 2.37
N PRO A 142 32.33 33.30 3.28
CA PRO A 142 32.93 31.98 3.16
C PRO A 142 31.88 30.90 2.90
N PHE A 143 32.20 29.98 2.00
CA PHE A 143 31.37 28.84 1.75
C PHE A 143 32.18 27.67 1.19
N SER A 144 31.61 26.48 1.29
CA SER A 144 32.18 25.25 0.74
C SER A 144 31.21 24.60 -0.24
N PHE A 145 31.78 24.03 -1.29
CA PHE A 145 31.02 23.23 -2.24
C PHE A 145 31.86 22.08 -2.77
N GLY A 146 31.33 20.86 -2.63
CA GLY A 146 32.03 19.64 -2.97
C GLY A 146 33.24 19.45 -2.06
N ARG A 147 34.44 19.61 -2.62
CA ARG A 147 35.72 19.43 -1.90
C ARG A 147 36.54 20.71 -1.80
N ALA A 148 35.94 21.86 -2.12
CA ALA A 148 36.63 23.15 -2.13
C ALA A 148 35.96 24.14 -1.17
N ILE A 149 36.80 24.89 -0.45
CA ILE A 149 36.42 26.05 0.36
C ILE A 149 36.70 27.30 -0.48
N TYR A 150 35.78 28.26 -0.50
CA TYR A 150 35.90 29.53 -1.18
C TYR A 150 35.75 30.65 -0.17
N LEU A 151 36.72 31.57 -0.16
CA LEU A 151 36.67 32.77 0.69
C LEU A 151 37.54 33.87 0.09
N ASN A 152 37.27 35.11 0.47
CA ASN A 152 38.12 36.24 0.10
C ASN A 152 39.04 36.59 1.28
N PRO A 153 40.36 36.34 1.19
CA PRO A 153 41.26 36.53 2.31
C PRO A 153 41.36 37.99 2.78
N ALA A 154 41.01 38.97 1.94
CA ALA A 154 41.06 40.39 2.30
C ALA A 154 40.00 40.80 3.34
N HIS A 155 38.94 40.00 3.55
CA HIS A 155 37.85 40.31 4.48
C HIS A 155 37.94 39.58 5.84
N HIS A 156 38.99 38.78 6.05
CA HIS A 156 39.18 38.02 7.28
C HIS A 156 40.44 38.45 8.00
N ALA A 157 40.32 38.69 9.31
CA ALA A 157 41.49 38.88 10.14
C ALA A 157 42.25 37.53 10.24
N PRO A 158 43.60 37.53 10.27
CA PRO A 158 44.38 36.29 10.35
C PRO A 158 43.96 35.37 11.51
N ALA A 159 43.52 35.96 12.63
CA ALA A 159 43.08 35.22 13.81
C ALA A 159 41.73 34.48 13.62
N GLU A 160 40.89 34.90 12.67
CA GLU A 160 39.57 34.28 12.44
C GLU A 160 39.61 33.21 11.36
N LEU A 161 40.63 33.26 10.50
CA LEU A 161 40.76 32.37 9.36
C LEU A 161 40.77 30.89 9.76
N PRO A 162 41.49 30.44 10.82
CA PRO A 162 41.43 29.04 11.26
C PRO A 162 40.01 28.58 11.62
N VAL A 163 39.21 29.46 12.23
CA VAL A 163 37.86 29.15 12.73
C VAL A 163 36.88 29.00 11.57
N VAL A 164 36.96 29.93 10.61
CA VAL A 164 36.19 29.90 9.37
C VAL A 164 36.56 28.66 8.55
N LEU A 165 37.84 28.38 8.38
CA LEU A 165 38.30 27.19 7.66
C LEU A 165 37.84 25.90 8.33
N LEU A 166 37.89 25.82 9.66
CA LEU A 166 37.38 24.68 10.41
C LEU A 166 35.88 24.45 10.16
N HIS A 167 35.07 25.52 10.18
CA HIS A 167 33.64 25.47 9.87
C HIS A 167 33.40 24.89 8.48
N GLU A 168 34.00 25.48 7.45
CA GLU A 168 33.85 25.05 6.06
C GLU A 168 34.40 23.63 5.83
N GLN A 169 35.46 23.25 6.55
CA GLN A 169 36.01 21.90 6.49
C GLN A 169 35.04 20.86 7.06
N VAL A 170 34.16 21.20 8.01
CA VAL A 170 33.12 20.28 8.50
C VAL A 170 32.12 19.97 7.39
N HIS A 171 31.69 20.97 6.63
CA HIS A 171 30.77 20.76 5.50
C HIS A 171 31.34 19.81 4.46
N ILE A 172 32.64 19.92 4.17
CA ILE A 172 33.35 19.00 3.27
C ILE A 172 33.45 17.61 3.89
N ARG A 173 33.95 17.50 5.14
CA ARG A 173 34.15 16.21 5.84
C ARG A 173 32.87 15.39 5.93
N GLN A 174 31.73 16.05 6.07
CA GLN A 174 30.43 15.42 6.23
C GLN A 174 29.58 15.41 4.95
N ALA A 175 30.14 15.82 3.81
CA ALA A 175 29.50 15.85 2.50
C ALA A 175 28.17 16.63 2.46
N HIS A 176 28.07 17.73 3.20
CA HIS A 176 26.86 18.57 3.31
C HIS A 176 26.34 19.10 1.96
N THR A 177 27.21 19.21 0.96
CA THR A 177 26.81 19.56 -0.41
C THR A 177 25.80 18.56 -0.99
N LEU A 178 25.90 17.27 -0.65
CA LEU A 178 24.96 16.25 -1.15
C LEU A 178 23.56 16.46 -0.57
N ASP A 179 23.45 16.74 0.72
CA ASP A 179 22.17 17.03 1.38
C ASP A 179 21.48 18.25 0.77
N VAL A 180 22.24 19.32 0.50
CA VAL A 180 21.73 20.56 -0.11
C VAL A 180 21.30 20.32 -1.55
N LEU A 181 22.11 19.63 -2.37
CA LEU A 181 21.74 19.28 -3.75
C LEU A 181 20.49 18.41 -3.80
N LEU A 182 20.36 17.43 -2.91
CA LEU A 182 19.17 16.60 -2.78
C LEU A 182 17.92 17.45 -2.48
N GLY A 183 18.03 18.41 -1.57
CA GLY A 183 16.92 19.33 -1.26
C GLY A 183 16.55 20.25 -2.41
N HIS A 184 17.54 20.74 -3.18
CA HIS A 184 17.26 21.52 -4.39
C HIS A 184 16.57 20.67 -5.47
N LEU A 185 17.02 19.43 -5.69
CA LEU A 185 16.39 18.52 -6.64
C LEU A 185 14.96 18.17 -6.20
N HIS A 186 14.76 17.88 -4.92
CA HIS A 186 13.42 17.66 -4.36
C HIS A 186 12.51 18.87 -4.55
N ARG A 187 13.02 20.09 -4.36
CA ARG A 187 12.28 21.34 -4.61
C ARG A 187 11.95 21.55 -6.09
N VAL A 188 12.80 21.12 -7.02
CA VAL A 188 12.50 21.15 -8.45
C VAL A 188 11.33 20.19 -8.75
N LEU A 189 11.41 18.97 -8.23
CA LEU A 189 10.41 17.93 -8.48
C LEU A 189 9.06 18.21 -7.81
N ALA A 190 9.05 18.83 -6.63
CA ALA A 190 7.87 19.06 -5.81
C ALA A 190 7.66 20.55 -5.50
N TRP A 191 7.86 21.42 -6.50
CA TRP A 191 7.99 22.87 -6.31
C TRP A 191 6.77 23.58 -5.70
N VAL A 192 5.57 23.08 -5.96
CA VAL A 192 4.32 23.61 -5.39
C VAL A 192 4.19 23.27 -3.90
N SER A 193 4.88 22.22 -3.45
CA SER A 193 4.64 21.65 -2.14
C SER A 193 5.44 22.36 -1.04
N PRO A 194 4.79 22.86 0.03
CA PRO A 194 5.48 23.48 1.16
C PRO A 194 6.42 22.50 1.87
N ALA A 195 6.17 21.19 1.79
CA ALA A 195 7.02 20.16 2.38
C ALA A 195 8.45 20.24 1.83
N ALA A 196 8.60 20.45 0.52
CA ALA A 196 9.91 20.51 -0.12
C ALA A 196 10.73 21.71 0.35
N TRP A 197 10.08 22.86 0.51
CA TRP A 197 10.70 24.09 1.01
C TRP A 197 11.06 23.99 2.48
N LEU A 198 10.16 23.46 3.31
CA LEU A 198 10.37 23.26 4.74
C LEU A 198 11.47 22.24 5.02
N TRP A 199 11.56 21.17 4.22
CA TRP A 199 12.59 20.15 4.34
C TRP A 199 13.98 20.69 4.00
N LEU A 200 14.14 21.41 2.88
CA LEU A 200 15.42 22.01 2.51
C LEU A 200 15.88 22.99 3.59
N ARG A 201 14.96 23.82 4.11
CA ARG A 201 15.26 24.76 5.20
C ARG A 201 15.69 24.07 6.50
N ALA A 202 14.97 23.02 6.90
CA ALA A 202 15.30 22.24 8.10
C ALA A 202 16.66 21.56 7.98
N THR A 203 16.94 20.99 6.80
CA THR A 203 18.20 20.32 6.50
C THR A 203 19.34 21.32 6.58
N GLN A 204 19.28 22.43 5.82
CA GLN A 204 20.30 23.48 5.83
C GLN A 204 20.59 23.98 7.26
N GLU A 205 19.55 24.30 8.03
CA GLU A 205 19.72 24.75 9.43
C GLU A 205 20.41 23.69 10.30
N ASN A 206 20.04 22.42 10.16
CA ASN A 206 20.68 21.34 10.91
C ASN A 206 22.15 21.14 10.52
N LEU A 207 22.50 21.30 9.25
CA LEU A 207 23.90 21.20 8.78
C LEU A 207 24.77 22.31 9.39
N GLU A 208 24.23 23.53 9.50
CA GLU A 208 24.90 24.64 10.19
C GLU A 208 25.11 24.33 11.68
N PHE A 209 24.11 23.73 12.36
CA PHE A 209 24.27 23.32 13.76
C PHE A 209 25.36 22.26 13.96
N ILE A 210 25.48 21.31 13.01
CA ILE A 210 26.56 20.32 13.03
C ILE A 210 27.92 21.01 12.91
N ALA A 211 28.06 21.96 11.97
CA ALA A 211 29.30 22.69 11.76
C ALA A 211 29.66 23.56 12.97
N ASP A 212 28.70 24.30 13.52
CA ASP A 212 28.89 25.13 14.72
C ASP A 212 29.30 24.29 15.94
N ALA A 213 28.63 23.15 16.18
CA ALA A 213 28.97 22.27 17.29
C ALA A 213 30.38 21.67 17.14
N ALA A 214 30.80 21.34 15.91
CA ALA A 214 32.14 20.84 15.64
C ALA A 214 33.20 21.92 15.88
N VAL A 215 32.96 23.17 15.46
CA VAL A 215 33.86 24.30 15.72
C VAL A 215 34.04 24.53 17.22
N LEU A 216 32.94 24.62 17.99
CA LEU A 216 33.01 24.82 19.44
C LEU A 216 33.77 23.70 20.17
N ARG A 217 33.70 22.47 19.66
CA ARG A 217 34.39 21.31 20.22
C ARG A 217 35.87 21.24 19.81
N GLU A 218 36.19 21.54 18.56
CA GLU A 218 37.53 21.32 17.97
C GLU A 218 38.47 22.54 18.10
N SER A 219 37.93 23.76 18.13
CA SER A 219 38.74 24.99 18.20
C SER A 219 39.12 25.46 19.61
N GLN A 220 38.48 24.91 20.65
CA GLN A 220 38.61 25.37 22.04
C GLN A 220 38.32 26.87 22.27
N LEU A 221 37.69 27.55 21.31
CA LEU A 221 37.33 28.96 21.44
C LEU A 221 36.19 29.16 22.44
N ALA A 222 36.21 30.31 23.12
CA ALA A 222 35.07 30.72 23.93
C ALA A 222 33.85 30.91 23.00
N PRO A 223 32.68 30.32 23.32
CA PRO A 223 31.50 30.42 22.45
C PRO A 223 31.12 31.85 22.05
N LYS A 224 31.32 32.81 22.95
CA LYS A 224 31.11 34.25 22.68
C LYS A 224 31.99 34.78 21.54
N GLN A 225 33.27 34.42 21.50
CA GLN A 225 34.19 34.87 20.45
C GLN A 225 33.74 34.36 19.08
N TYR A 226 33.36 33.09 19.01
CA TYR A 226 32.82 32.50 17.78
C TYR A 226 31.50 33.17 17.34
N GLN A 227 30.58 33.43 18.27
CA GLN A 227 29.32 34.13 17.98
C GLN A 227 29.54 35.53 17.40
N TYR A 228 30.48 36.31 17.95
CA TYR A 228 30.82 37.63 17.40
C TYR A 228 31.42 37.54 16.00
N SER A 229 32.27 36.54 15.75
CA SER A 229 32.79 36.29 14.40
C SER A 229 31.65 36.01 13.41
N LEU A 230 30.68 35.16 13.76
CA LEU A 230 29.52 34.88 12.90
C LEU A 230 28.67 36.13 12.62
N VAL A 231 28.43 36.97 13.63
CA VAL A 231 27.71 38.25 13.45
C VAL A 231 28.46 39.16 12.50
N ARG A 232 29.79 39.30 12.65
CA ARG A 232 30.60 40.10 11.72
C ARG A 232 30.52 39.56 10.29
N LEU A 233 30.66 38.25 10.11
CA LEU A 233 30.61 37.59 8.79
C LEU A 233 29.23 37.72 8.12
N SER A 234 28.15 37.84 8.90
CA SER A 234 26.80 38.04 8.35
C SER A 234 26.58 39.38 7.66
N THR A 235 27.51 40.33 7.80
CA THR A 235 27.46 41.62 7.10
C THR A 235 27.99 41.56 5.67
N LEU A 236 28.66 40.45 5.30
CA LEU A 236 29.16 40.21 3.94
C LEU A 236 28.03 39.71 3.02
N ALA A 237 28.15 39.95 1.71
CA ALA A 237 27.12 39.50 0.77
C ALA A 237 27.01 37.95 0.75
N ALA A 238 25.77 37.47 0.58
CA ALA A 238 25.47 36.04 0.59
C ALA A 238 26.19 35.29 -0.55
N GLY A 239 26.72 34.10 -0.24
CA GLY A 239 27.31 33.19 -1.23
C GLY A 239 26.31 32.69 -2.29
N PRO A 240 26.79 31.95 -3.30
CA PRO A 240 25.92 31.33 -4.30
C PRO A 240 24.84 30.48 -3.63
N ALA A 241 23.60 30.49 -4.17
CA ALA A 241 22.45 29.80 -3.55
C ALA A 241 22.58 28.26 -3.44
N LEU A 242 23.59 27.67 -4.10
CA LEU A 242 23.97 26.26 -3.97
C LEU A 242 24.79 25.96 -2.71
N ALA A 243 25.37 26.98 -2.10
CA ALA A 243 25.87 26.95 -0.74
C ALA A 243 24.75 27.36 0.22
N THR A 244 24.89 27.06 1.51
CA THR A 244 23.93 27.50 2.53
C THR A 244 23.89 29.04 2.58
N PRO A 245 22.78 29.69 2.18
CA PRO A 245 22.72 31.15 2.21
C PRO A 245 22.66 31.64 3.66
N PHE A 246 23.55 32.55 4.03
CA PHE A 246 23.48 33.27 5.29
C PHE A 246 22.23 34.17 5.31
N SER A 247 21.41 34.07 6.36
CA SER A 247 20.26 34.94 6.61
C SER A 247 20.22 35.34 8.09
N PHE A 248 19.67 36.51 8.40
CA PHE A 248 19.55 36.96 9.79
C PHE A 248 18.75 35.98 10.67
N ILE A 249 17.71 35.35 10.11
CA ILE A 249 16.89 34.35 10.81
C ILE A 249 17.69 33.06 11.07
N THR A 250 18.53 32.63 10.14
CA THR A 250 19.39 31.44 10.32
C THR A 250 20.48 31.72 11.35
N LEU A 251 21.10 32.90 11.33
CA LEU A 251 22.09 33.30 12.32
C LEU A 251 21.50 33.32 13.75
N LYS A 252 20.31 33.91 13.93
CA LYS A 252 19.62 33.91 15.23
C LYS A 252 19.41 32.50 15.76
N ASN A 253 19.01 31.56 14.90
CA ASN A 253 18.76 30.17 15.32
C ASN A 253 20.07 29.46 15.66
N ARG A 254 21.15 29.69 14.91
CA ARG A 254 22.50 29.19 15.22
C ARG A 254 22.99 29.67 16.57
N ILE A 255 22.89 30.97 16.85
CA ILE A 255 23.27 31.56 18.15
C ILE A 255 22.43 30.97 19.29
N ARG A 256 21.11 30.86 19.10
CA ARG A 256 20.23 30.22 20.09
C ARG A 256 20.64 28.78 20.36
N MET A 257 20.97 28.01 19.32
CA MET A 257 21.34 26.60 19.43
C MET A 257 22.68 26.43 20.16
N MET A 258 23.67 27.26 19.86
CA MET A 258 24.97 27.26 20.56
C MET A 258 24.85 27.60 22.06
N ASN A 259 23.86 28.41 22.44
CA ASN A 259 23.62 28.78 23.84
C ASN A 259 22.68 27.79 24.57
N SER A 260 22.21 26.73 23.89
CA SER A 260 21.34 25.74 24.50
C SER A 260 22.11 24.70 25.31
N LEU A 261 21.50 24.21 26.39
CA LEU A 261 22.08 23.10 27.16
C LEU A 261 22.03 21.79 26.34
N PRO A 262 23.05 20.91 26.46
CA PRO A 262 23.02 19.59 25.88
C PRO A 262 21.74 18.83 26.25
N SER A 263 21.07 18.28 25.24
CA SER A 263 19.88 17.45 25.43
C SER A 263 20.22 16.18 26.21
N SER A 264 19.40 15.85 27.20
CA SER A 264 19.61 14.64 28.02
C SER A 264 19.33 13.38 27.20
N ARG A 265 19.98 12.26 27.56
CA ARG A 265 19.77 10.95 26.89
C ARG A 265 18.31 10.47 26.93
N ARG A 266 17.50 10.91 27.91
CA ARG A 266 16.07 10.59 27.96
C ARG A 266 15.29 11.17 26.77
N GLN A 267 15.77 12.28 26.20
CA GLN A 267 15.15 12.88 25.01
C GLN A 267 15.31 12.02 23.75
N LEU A 268 16.19 11.00 23.77
CA LEU A 268 16.34 10.04 22.67
C LEU A 268 15.05 9.24 22.43
N LEU A 269 14.22 9.07 23.47
CA LEU A 269 12.93 8.41 23.37
C LEU A 269 11.96 9.14 22.40
N ARG A 270 12.15 10.45 22.18
CA ARG A 270 11.36 11.20 21.18
C ARG A 270 11.59 10.71 19.76
N TYR A 271 12.79 10.23 19.45
CA TYR A 271 13.07 9.63 18.14
C TYR A 271 12.36 8.28 18.01
N ALA A 272 12.44 7.42 19.03
CA ALA A 272 11.70 6.15 19.02
C ALA A 272 10.18 6.37 18.89
N ALA A 273 9.62 7.31 19.65
CA ALA A 273 8.21 7.69 19.58
C ALA A 273 7.81 8.22 18.19
N SER A 274 8.69 8.98 17.52
CA SER A 274 8.42 9.48 16.17
C SER A 274 8.26 8.36 15.14
N PHE A 275 9.09 7.32 15.21
CA PHE A 275 8.98 6.14 14.33
C PHE A 275 7.73 5.32 14.63
N ALA A 276 7.36 5.16 15.90
CA ALA A 276 6.12 4.46 16.28
C ALA A 276 4.87 5.20 15.79
N LEU A 277 4.84 6.53 15.92
CA LEU A 277 3.74 7.37 15.44
C LEU A 277 3.57 7.27 13.91
N LEU A 278 4.69 7.23 13.18
CA LEU A 278 4.68 7.02 11.73
C LEU A 278 4.10 5.66 11.34
N GLY A 279 4.49 4.60 12.05
CA GLY A 279 3.92 3.26 11.84
C GLY A 279 2.40 3.29 12.03
N LEU A 280 1.92 3.90 13.12
CA LEU A 280 0.49 4.03 13.40
C LEU A 280 -0.27 4.81 12.32
N VAL A 281 0.27 5.94 11.87
CA VAL A 281 -0.37 6.76 10.82
C VAL A 281 -0.37 6.01 9.48
N ALA A 282 0.71 5.33 9.14
CA ALA A 282 0.82 4.54 7.92
C ALA A 282 -0.20 3.38 7.90
N VAL A 283 -0.40 2.70 9.05
CA VAL A 283 -1.44 1.69 9.23
C VAL A 283 -2.84 2.29 9.13
N GLY A 284 -3.06 3.48 9.70
CA GLY A 284 -4.36 4.16 9.66
C GLY A 284 -4.78 4.62 8.26
N CYS A 285 -3.81 5.04 7.44
CA CYS A 285 -4.04 5.54 6.08
C CYS A 285 -3.96 4.47 5.00
N ALA A 286 -3.55 3.24 5.33
CA ALA A 286 -3.53 2.13 4.38
C ALA A 286 -4.97 1.81 3.92
N THR A 287 -5.19 1.85 2.61
CA THR A 287 -6.44 1.41 2.00
C THR A 287 -6.71 -0.04 2.40
N PRO A 288 -7.94 -0.39 2.83
CA PRO A 288 -8.24 -1.76 3.20
C PRO A 288 -7.93 -2.66 2.01
N LYS A 289 -7.15 -3.73 2.26
CA LYS A 289 -7.08 -4.85 1.32
C LYS A 289 -8.52 -5.35 1.21
N GLN A 290 -9.18 -5.09 0.08
CA GLN A 290 -10.49 -5.67 -0.18
C GLN A 290 -10.30 -7.18 -0.01
N ALA A 291 -11.02 -7.77 0.96
CA ALA A 291 -11.22 -9.20 0.95
C ALA A 291 -11.78 -9.50 -0.43
N GLU A 292 -11.07 -10.32 -1.20
CA GLU A 292 -11.50 -10.76 -2.51
C GLU A 292 -12.89 -11.35 -2.30
N MET A 293 -13.93 -10.61 -2.68
CA MET A 293 -15.28 -11.12 -2.61
C MET A 293 -15.27 -12.37 -3.50
N PRO A 294 -15.77 -13.53 -3.04
CA PRO A 294 -16.01 -14.63 -3.94
C PRO A 294 -16.83 -14.06 -5.11
N GLN A 295 -16.23 -14.01 -6.30
CA GLN A 295 -16.94 -13.49 -7.45
C GLN A 295 -18.22 -14.29 -7.59
N PRO A 296 -19.38 -13.64 -7.78
CA PRO A 296 -20.58 -14.36 -8.16
C PRO A 296 -20.24 -15.17 -9.42
N ILE A 297 -20.63 -16.45 -9.43
CA ILE A 297 -20.30 -17.47 -10.46
C ILE A 297 -20.73 -17.05 -11.89
N GLY A 298 -21.32 -15.88 -12.10
CA GLY A 298 -21.85 -15.41 -13.39
C GLY A 298 -21.06 -14.33 -14.13
N ALA A 299 -19.91 -13.84 -13.64
CA ALA A 299 -19.20 -12.73 -14.31
C ALA A 299 -17.68 -12.91 -14.34
N ALA A 300 -17.21 -14.08 -14.79
CA ALA A 300 -15.85 -14.21 -15.29
C ALA A 300 -15.89 -13.99 -16.81
N ASP A 301 -15.28 -12.90 -17.26
CA ASP A 301 -14.84 -12.72 -18.63
C ASP A 301 -14.16 -14.01 -19.12
N GLN A 302 -14.42 -14.37 -20.39
CA GLN A 302 -13.79 -15.45 -21.14
C GLN A 302 -12.27 -15.23 -21.31
N LYS A 303 -11.51 -15.19 -20.22
CA LYS A 303 -10.08 -15.47 -20.23
C LYS A 303 -9.92 -16.96 -19.98
N THR A 304 -9.56 -17.67 -21.05
CA THR A 304 -9.18 -19.08 -21.07
C THR A 304 -8.36 -19.44 -19.84
N ASN A 305 -8.96 -20.19 -18.92
CA ASN A 305 -8.28 -20.75 -17.75
C ASN A 305 -7.35 -21.87 -18.24
N PRO A 306 -6.01 -21.67 -18.23
CA PRO A 306 -5.06 -22.56 -18.92
C PRO A 306 -4.95 -23.97 -18.30
N LYS A 307 -5.68 -24.24 -17.21
CA LYS A 307 -5.75 -25.56 -16.55
C LYS A 307 -6.83 -26.48 -17.12
N LEU A 308 -7.82 -25.98 -17.87
CA LEU A 308 -8.89 -26.82 -18.42
C LEU A 308 -8.55 -27.44 -19.78
N ASP A 309 -7.54 -26.93 -20.47
CA ASP A 309 -7.20 -27.37 -21.84
C ASP A 309 -6.57 -28.77 -21.90
N LYS A 310 -6.17 -29.31 -20.75
CA LYS A 310 -5.60 -30.68 -20.62
C LYS A 310 -6.59 -31.71 -20.06
N VAL A 311 -7.79 -31.29 -19.67
CA VAL A 311 -8.80 -32.20 -19.10
C VAL A 311 -9.40 -33.05 -20.23
N THR A 312 -9.54 -34.35 -20.00
CA THR A 312 -10.21 -35.25 -20.94
C THR A 312 -11.71 -35.26 -20.67
N PHE A 313 -12.53 -34.99 -21.69
CA PHE A 313 -13.98 -34.95 -21.57
C PHE A 313 -14.62 -36.22 -22.14
N VAL A 314 -15.58 -36.78 -21.41
CA VAL A 314 -16.36 -37.96 -21.82
C VAL A 314 -17.84 -37.64 -21.62
N LEU A 315 -18.59 -37.62 -22.72
CA LEU A 315 -20.04 -37.39 -22.72
C LEU A 315 -20.76 -38.69 -23.09
N ASP A 316 -21.65 -39.16 -22.21
CA ASP A 316 -22.44 -40.38 -22.43
C ASP A 316 -21.59 -41.59 -22.88
N GLY A 317 -20.39 -41.71 -22.30
CA GLY A 317 -19.44 -42.80 -22.57
C GLY A 317 -18.62 -42.67 -23.85
N LYS A 318 -18.68 -41.52 -24.54
CA LYS A 318 -17.85 -41.22 -25.71
C LYS A 318 -16.88 -40.08 -25.42
N PRO A 319 -15.64 -40.10 -25.96
CA PRO A 319 -14.75 -38.94 -25.91
C PRO A 319 -15.42 -37.73 -26.57
N SER A 320 -15.37 -36.59 -25.89
CA SER A 320 -15.99 -35.33 -26.34
C SER A 320 -15.04 -34.15 -26.15
N THR A 321 -15.45 -32.98 -26.62
CA THR A 321 -14.72 -31.72 -26.42
C THR A 321 -15.27 -30.92 -25.26
N LYS A 322 -14.49 -29.93 -24.82
CA LYS A 322 -14.89 -28.96 -23.80
C LYS A 322 -16.15 -28.21 -24.23
N GLU A 323 -16.18 -27.78 -25.48
CA GLU A 323 -17.26 -26.98 -26.07
C GLU A 323 -18.57 -27.78 -26.12
N GLU A 324 -18.50 -29.07 -26.45
CA GLU A 324 -19.66 -29.96 -26.45
C GLU A 324 -20.24 -30.18 -25.05
N VAL A 325 -19.39 -30.42 -24.05
CA VAL A 325 -19.86 -30.68 -22.68
C VAL A 325 -20.40 -29.42 -22.00
N PHE A 326 -19.73 -28.28 -22.17
CA PHE A 326 -20.17 -27.01 -21.57
C PHE A 326 -21.27 -26.29 -22.37
N GLY A 327 -21.49 -26.70 -23.62
CA GLY A 327 -22.59 -26.21 -24.47
C GLY A 327 -23.94 -26.91 -24.21
N LEU A 328 -23.99 -27.94 -23.37
CA LEU A 328 -25.24 -28.63 -23.02
C LEU A 328 -26.18 -27.75 -22.21
N ASP A 329 -27.48 -27.81 -22.53
CA ASP A 329 -28.51 -27.23 -21.66
C ASP A 329 -28.44 -27.90 -20.28
N PRO A 330 -28.24 -27.14 -19.18
CA PRO A 330 -28.19 -27.68 -17.83
C PRO A 330 -29.39 -28.56 -17.45
N LYS A 331 -30.56 -28.36 -18.07
CA LYS A 331 -31.77 -29.16 -17.82
C LYS A 331 -31.64 -30.60 -18.33
N LEU A 332 -30.77 -30.85 -19.30
CA LEU A 332 -30.57 -32.15 -19.94
C LEU A 332 -29.49 -33.00 -19.25
N ILE A 333 -28.69 -32.39 -18.38
CA ILE A 333 -27.62 -33.07 -17.65
C ILE A 333 -28.22 -33.89 -16.50
N ALA A 334 -27.85 -35.16 -16.40
CA ALA A 334 -28.20 -36.04 -15.29
C ALA A 334 -27.17 -35.92 -14.16
N SER A 335 -25.86 -36.00 -14.49
CA SER A 335 -24.78 -35.78 -13.52
C SER A 335 -23.45 -35.43 -14.21
N ILE A 336 -22.54 -34.83 -13.45
CA ILE A 336 -21.15 -34.56 -13.87
C ILE A 336 -20.21 -35.07 -12.77
N HIS A 337 -19.18 -35.81 -13.16
CA HIS A 337 -18.13 -36.33 -12.28
C HIS A 337 -16.76 -35.91 -12.79
N VAL A 338 -15.94 -35.30 -11.92
CA VAL A 338 -14.55 -34.93 -12.25
C VAL A 338 -13.60 -35.74 -11.38
N ILE A 339 -12.72 -36.50 -12.01
CA ILE A 339 -11.79 -37.42 -11.34
C ILE A 339 -10.37 -37.04 -11.73
N LYS A 340 -9.48 -36.88 -10.73
CA LYS A 340 -8.10 -36.45 -10.95
C LYS A 340 -7.11 -37.17 -10.02
N GLY A 341 -6.06 -37.72 -10.63
CA GLY A 341 -4.98 -38.43 -9.94
C GLY A 341 -5.45 -39.66 -9.16
N ASP A 342 -4.66 -40.07 -8.17
CA ASP A 342 -4.88 -41.31 -7.42
C ASP A 342 -5.68 -41.13 -6.11
N LYS A 343 -6.28 -39.96 -5.89
CA LYS A 343 -7.07 -39.71 -4.68
C LYS A 343 -8.39 -40.46 -4.77
N ALA A 344 -8.53 -41.52 -3.97
CA ALA A 344 -9.72 -42.34 -3.87
C ALA A 344 -10.96 -41.47 -3.57
N SER A 345 -11.70 -41.11 -4.62
CA SER A 345 -13.07 -40.65 -4.50
C SER A 345 -13.87 -41.86 -4.01
N VAL A 346 -14.39 -41.81 -2.78
CA VAL A 346 -14.98 -42.96 -2.10
C VAL A 346 -15.96 -43.68 -3.04
N GLY A 347 -15.62 -44.94 -3.39
CA GLY A 347 -16.45 -45.80 -4.22
C GLY A 347 -16.03 -45.93 -5.69
N VAL A 348 -15.15 -45.10 -6.26
CA VAL A 348 -14.82 -45.17 -7.69
C VAL A 348 -13.62 -46.10 -7.95
N ASN A 349 -13.68 -46.92 -9.01
CA ASN A 349 -12.65 -47.90 -9.38
C ASN A 349 -11.44 -47.22 -10.07
N MET A 350 -10.49 -46.73 -9.27
CA MET A 350 -9.28 -46.04 -9.76
C MET A 350 -8.38 -46.93 -10.63
N LYS A 351 -8.35 -48.25 -10.38
CA LYS A 351 -7.52 -49.19 -11.16
C LYS A 351 -7.97 -49.27 -12.61
N ALA A 352 -9.29 -49.36 -12.83
CA ALA A 352 -9.86 -49.38 -14.17
C ALA A 352 -9.66 -48.03 -14.91
N LEU A 353 -9.82 -46.91 -14.21
CA LEU A 353 -9.58 -45.58 -14.79
C LEU A 353 -8.12 -45.37 -15.17
N ARG A 354 -7.17 -45.80 -14.34
CA ARG A 354 -5.74 -45.68 -14.65
C ARG A 354 -5.33 -46.57 -15.82
N GLN A 355 -5.97 -47.73 -15.99
CA GLN A 355 -5.76 -48.61 -17.13
C GLN A 355 -6.25 -47.99 -18.46
N ASP A 356 -7.40 -47.32 -18.45
CA ASP A 356 -8.00 -46.78 -19.68
C ASP A 356 -7.50 -45.38 -20.03
N PHE A 357 -7.24 -44.53 -19.04
CA PHE A 357 -6.86 -43.12 -19.26
C PHE A 357 -5.38 -42.83 -19.05
N GLY A 358 -4.61 -43.74 -18.43
CA GLY A 358 -3.17 -43.60 -18.23
C GLY A 358 -2.83 -42.24 -17.60
N SER A 359 -1.79 -41.57 -18.13
CA SER A 359 -1.32 -40.26 -17.68
C SER A 359 -2.35 -39.13 -17.80
N LYS A 360 -3.39 -39.27 -18.64
CA LYS A 360 -4.45 -38.26 -18.77
C LYS A 360 -5.27 -38.12 -17.48
N LEU A 361 -5.30 -39.16 -16.64
CA LEU A 361 -5.94 -39.09 -15.32
C LEU A 361 -5.24 -38.09 -14.38
N ASP A 362 -3.95 -37.83 -14.57
CA ASP A 362 -3.18 -36.88 -13.76
C ASP A 362 -3.56 -35.43 -14.07
N ASP A 363 -3.98 -35.16 -15.32
CA ASP A 363 -4.52 -33.87 -15.76
C ASP A 363 -6.01 -33.72 -15.40
N GLY A 364 -6.76 -34.82 -15.43
CA GLY A 364 -8.15 -34.95 -14.96
C GLY A 364 -9.09 -35.44 -16.07
N VAL A 365 -10.08 -36.25 -15.69
CA VAL A 365 -11.13 -36.77 -16.59
C VAL A 365 -12.51 -36.32 -16.08
N LEU A 366 -13.29 -35.71 -16.95
CA LEU A 366 -14.66 -35.26 -16.70
C LEU A 366 -15.64 -36.17 -17.42
N PHE A 367 -16.52 -36.83 -16.66
CA PHE A 367 -17.65 -37.59 -17.18
C PHE A 367 -18.92 -36.76 -17.04
N ALA A 368 -19.61 -36.53 -18.15
CA ALA A 368 -20.93 -35.93 -18.18
C ALA A 368 -21.93 -36.95 -18.70
N PHE A 369 -23.07 -37.10 -18.01
CA PHE A 369 -24.15 -37.98 -18.41
C PHE A 369 -25.42 -37.16 -18.64
N THR A 370 -26.07 -37.34 -19.77
CA THR A 370 -27.36 -36.71 -20.07
C THR A 370 -28.51 -37.58 -19.59
N LYS A 371 -29.66 -36.98 -19.31
CA LYS A 371 -30.88 -37.71 -18.93
C LYS A 371 -31.35 -38.68 -20.02
N ALA A 372 -31.08 -38.38 -21.28
CA ALA A 372 -31.39 -39.26 -22.40
C ALA A 372 -30.36 -40.39 -22.56
N GLY A 373 -29.06 -40.09 -22.34
CA GLY A 373 -27.97 -41.04 -22.50
C GLY A 373 -27.74 -41.96 -21.30
N VAL A 374 -28.27 -41.63 -20.12
CA VAL A 374 -28.03 -42.37 -18.88
C VAL A 374 -28.42 -43.86 -18.95
N ASN A 375 -29.44 -44.19 -19.74
CA ASN A 375 -29.92 -45.56 -19.92
C ASN A 375 -29.25 -46.28 -21.11
N ALA A 376 -28.35 -45.63 -21.83
CA ALA A 376 -27.65 -46.25 -22.94
C ALA A 376 -26.75 -47.40 -22.46
N PRO A 377 -26.68 -48.53 -23.18
CA PRO A 377 -25.86 -49.68 -22.77
C PRO A 377 -24.39 -49.32 -22.51
N ALA A 378 -23.82 -48.43 -23.32
CA ALA A 378 -22.45 -47.96 -23.16
C ALA A 378 -22.23 -47.17 -21.86
N VAL A 379 -23.22 -46.37 -21.46
CA VAL A 379 -23.17 -45.60 -20.20
C VAL A 379 -23.32 -46.52 -19.00
N GLN A 380 -24.25 -47.47 -19.03
CA GLN A 380 -24.45 -48.44 -17.96
C GLN A 380 -23.22 -49.33 -17.74
N GLN A 381 -22.58 -49.79 -18.81
CA GLN A 381 -21.32 -50.54 -18.74
C GLN A 381 -20.19 -49.69 -18.13
N LEU A 382 -20.11 -48.41 -18.49
CA LEU A 382 -19.11 -47.50 -17.96
C LEU A 382 -19.30 -47.22 -16.47
N LEU A 383 -20.53 -46.96 -16.04
CA LEU A 383 -20.87 -46.71 -14.62
C LEU A 383 -20.50 -47.90 -13.74
N VAL A 384 -20.73 -49.13 -14.23
CA VAL A 384 -20.29 -50.37 -13.56
C VAL A 384 -18.77 -50.51 -13.58
N LYS A 385 -18.14 -50.33 -14.75
CA LYS A 385 -16.68 -50.48 -14.93
C LYS A 385 -15.88 -49.57 -13.99
N TYR A 386 -16.32 -48.33 -13.84
CA TYR A 386 -15.66 -47.34 -12.99
C TYR A 386 -16.31 -47.19 -11.60
N ASN A 387 -17.38 -47.93 -11.30
CA ASN A 387 -18.16 -47.81 -10.06
C ASN A 387 -18.60 -46.35 -9.76
N ILE A 388 -19.09 -45.66 -10.79
CA ILE A 388 -19.65 -44.31 -10.68
C ILE A 388 -21.13 -44.45 -10.32
N LYS A 389 -21.53 -43.88 -9.18
CA LYS A 389 -22.93 -43.85 -8.75
C LYS A 389 -23.61 -42.60 -9.29
N LEU A 390 -24.70 -42.79 -10.03
CA LEU A 390 -25.64 -41.73 -10.36
C LEU A 390 -26.53 -41.47 -9.14
N GLU A 391 -26.65 -40.23 -8.69
CA GLU A 391 -27.65 -39.90 -7.68
C GLU A 391 -29.05 -40.06 -8.28
N ASN A 392 -29.91 -40.85 -7.63
CA ASN A 392 -31.28 -41.07 -8.08
C ASN A 392 -32.05 -39.74 -8.11
N ALA A 393 -32.46 -39.30 -9.29
CA ALA A 393 -33.24 -38.08 -9.49
C ALA A 393 -34.55 -38.04 -8.67
N ALA A 394 -35.13 -39.21 -8.31
CA ALA A 394 -36.31 -39.31 -7.45
C ALA A 394 -36.04 -38.91 -5.98
N ALA A 395 -34.85 -39.22 -5.44
CA ALA A 395 -34.45 -38.80 -4.10
C ALA A 395 -34.15 -37.29 -4.05
N ALA A 396 -33.58 -36.75 -5.13
CA ALA A 396 -33.34 -35.31 -5.30
C ALA A 396 -34.64 -34.49 -5.49
N GLN A 397 -35.69 -35.07 -6.08
CA GLN A 397 -37.00 -34.41 -6.23
C GLN A 397 -37.80 -34.36 -4.91
N HIS A 398 -37.80 -35.44 -4.11
CA HIS A 398 -38.46 -35.42 -2.79
C HIS A 398 -37.78 -34.44 -1.81
N GLN A 399 -36.45 -34.35 -1.81
CA GLN A 399 -35.74 -33.36 -0.99
C GLN A 399 -35.92 -31.92 -1.48
N LYS A 400 -36.02 -31.67 -2.81
CA LYS A 400 -36.30 -30.33 -3.36
C LYS A 400 -37.72 -29.84 -3.08
N GLY A 401 -38.72 -30.73 -3.08
CA GLY A 401 -40.12 -30.40 -2.78
C GLY A 401 -40.30 -29.90 -1.35
N ASP A 402 -39.82 -30.66 -0.36
CA ASP A 402 -39.92 -30.29 1.05
C ASP A 402 -39.04 -29.08 1.41
N THR A 403 -37.80 -29.03 0.89
CA THR A 403 -36.90 -27.90 1.19
C THR A 403 -37.41 -26.59 0.59
N GLY A 404 -38.05 -26.63 -0.59
CA GLY A 404 -38.67 -25.46 -1.21
C GLY A 404 -39.83 -24.89 -0.37
N ALA A 405 -40.68 -25.76 0.18
CA ALA A 405 -41.78 -25.35 1.06
C ALA A 405 -41.29 -24.76 2.39
N LEU A 406 -40.26 -25.37 2.98
CA LEU A 406 -39.61 -24.86 4.20
C LEU A 406 -38.92 -23.50 3.95
N TYR A 407 -38.28 -23.34 2.78
CA TYR A 407 -37.67 -22.07 2.38
C TYR A 407 -38.73 -20.97 2.25
N GLN A 408 -39.86 -21.25 1.59
CA GLN A 408 -40.92 -20.25 1.42
C GLN A 408 -41.53 -19.81 2.76
N LYS A 409 -41.75 -20.74 3.70
CA LYS A 409 -42.21 -20.40 5.06
C LYS A 409 -41.26 -19.45 5.79
N LEU A 410 -39.95 -19.70 5.66
CA LEU A 410 -38.92 -18.86 6.27
C LEU A 410 -38.82 -17.49 5.59
N VAL A 411 -38.98 -17.42 4.26
CA VAL A 411 -39.06 -16.16 3.52
C VAL A 411 -40.31 -15.37 3.89
N ASP A 412 -41.44 -16.04 4.13
CA ASP A 412 -42.69 -15.40 4.56
C ASP A 412 -42.69 -14.97 6.04
N GLY A 413 -41.62 -15.24 6.80
CA GLY A 413 -41.51 -14.90 8.23
C GLY A 413 -42.38 -15.77 9.15
N LYS A 414 -42.81 -16.95 8.69
CA LYS A 414 -43.69 -17.86 9.46
C LYS A 414 -42.93 -18.85 10.36
N GLY A 415 -41.61 -18.93 10.22
CA GLY A 415 -40.76 -19.87 10.98
C GLY A 415 -41.00 -21.34 10.63
N LEU A 416 -40.26 -22.25 11.29
CA LEU A 416 -40.45 -23.70 11.19
C LEU A 416 -40.96 -24.29 12.51
N THR A 417 -41.86 -25.27 12.43
CA THR A 417 -42.37 -26.03 13.58
C THR A 417 -41.33 -27.04 14.11
N ASP A 418 -41.49 -27.51 15.34
CA ASP A 418 -40.56 -28.50 15.92
C ASP A 418 -40.57 -29.83 15.15
N ALA A 419 -41.70 -30.20 14.57
CA ALA A 419 -41.83 -31.37 13.68
C ALA A 419 -41.03 -31.19 12.38
N GLU A 420 -41.06 -29.99 11.78
CA GLU A 420 -40.29 -29.66 10.58
C GLU A 420 -38.79 -29.59 10.87
N ILE A 421 -38.41 -29.10 12.05
CA ILE A 421 -37.02 -29.07 12.51
C ILE A 421 -36.50 -30.49 12.77
N GLY A 422 -37.32 -31.38 13.33
CA GLY A 422 -37.03 -32.80 13.47
C GLY A 422 -35.79 -33.09 14.33
N GLY A 423 -35.49 -32.22 15.30
CA GLY A 423 -34.32 -32.35 16.17
C GLY A 423 -32.97 -32.18 15.46
N ARG A 424 -32.95 -31.62 14.24
CA ARG A 424 -31.73 -31.30 13.49
C ARG A 424 -30.98 -30.14 14.12
N LEU A 425 -29.66 -30.12 13.95
CA LEU A 425 -28.85 -28.95 14.31
C LEU A 425 -29.33 -27.74 13.51
N LEU A 426 -29.48 -26.58 14.17
CA LEU A 426 -29.84 -25.34 13.51
C LEU A 426 -28.63 -24.42 13.46
N LEU A 427 -28.31 -23.94 12.27
CA LEU A 427 -27.27 -22.94 12.06
C LEU A 427 -27.86 -21.76 11.29
N ILE A 428 -27.75 -20.55 11.85
CA ILE A 428 -28.07 -19.31 11.14
C ILE A 428 -26.74 -18.57 10.95
N ASN A 429 -26.38 -18.24 9.70
CA ASN A 429 -25.10 -17.58 9.38
C ASN A 429 -23.88 -18.29 9.99
N SER A 430 -23.87 -19.62 9.98
CA SER A 430 -22.81 -20.46 10.56
C SER A 430 -22.66 -20.39 12.08
N GLN A 431 -23.60 -19.77 12.79
CA GLN A 431 -23.69 -19.80 14.25
C GLN A 431 -24.80 -20.75 14.71
N PRO A 432 -24.59 -21.54 15.80
CA PRO A 432 -25.65 -22.31 16.44
C PRO A 432 -26.85 -21.44 16.80
N ALA A 433 -28.04 -21.86 16.40
CA ALA A 433 -29.28 -21.13 16.65
C ALA A 433 -30.30 -22.01 17.36
N THR A 434 -31.23 -21.39 18.08
CA THR A 434 -32.39 -22.07 18.65
C THR A 434 -33.58 -22.05 17.70
N ALA A 435 -34.55 -22.95 17.90
CA ALA A 435 -35.80 -22.95 17.15
C ALA A 435 -36.55 -21.61 17.29
N GLN A 436 -36.45 -20.95 18.46
CA GLN A 436 -37.04 -19.63 18.70
C GLN A 436 -36.36 -18.55 17.86
N GLN A 437 -35.02 -18.54 17.76
CA GLN A 437 -34.29 -17.60 16.92
C GLN A 437 -34.60 -17.80 15.43
N LEU A 438 -34.78 -19.05 15.00
CA LEU A 438 -35.20 -19.37 13.63
C LEU A 438 -36.63 -18.88 13.31
N ARG A 439 -37.56 -18.99 14.27
CA ARG A 439 -38.94 -18.49 14.14
C ARG A 439 -39.04 -16.97 14.21
N ALA A 440 -38.12 -16.32 14.91
CA ALA A 440 -38.07 -14.87 15.06
C ALA A 440 -37.48 -14.15 13.83
N LEU A 441 -37.05 -14.88 12.79
CA LEU A 441 -36.53 -14.28 11.57
C LEU A 441 -37.63 -13.47 10.85
N PRO A 442 -37.42 -12.16 10.60
CA PRO A 442 -38.40 -11.34 9.89
C PRO A 442 -38.63 -11.81 8.45
N ALA A 443 -39.81 -11.54 7.90
CA ALA A 443 -40.11 -11.85 6.51
C ALA A 443 -39.09 -11.19 5.55
N GLY A 444 -38.69 -11.92 4.52
CA GLY A 444 -37.80 -11.45 3.46
C GLY A 444 -36.32 -11.42 3.81
N VAL A 445 -35.91 -11.80 5.04
CA VAL A 445 -34.49 -11.78 5.45
C VAL A 445 -33.73 -13.05 5.07
N VAL A 446 -34.40 -14.16 4.78
CA VAL A 446 -33.74 -15.42 4.41
C VAL A 446 -33.30 -15.39 2.95
N SER A 447 -32.05 -15.74 2.71
CA SER A 447 -31.39 -15.72 1.40
C SER A 447 -31.17 -17.13 0.85
N ALA A 448 -30.88 -18.11 1.71
CA ALA A 448 -30.74 -19.51 1.33
C ALA A 448 -31.08 -20.43 2.51
N LEU A 449 -31.52 -21.65 2.16
CA LEU A 449 -31.80 -22.74 3.09
C LEU A 449 -31.14 -24.01 2.54
N SER A 450 -30.45 -24.74 3.40
CA SER A 450 -29.96 -26.09 3.12
C SER A 450 -30.43 -27.02 4.24
N VAL A 451 -31.01 -28.14 3.86
CA VAL A 451 -31.49 -29.16 4.81
C VAL A 451 -30.79 -30.47 4.49
N SER A 452 -30.13 -31.05 5.50
CA SER A 452 -29.53 -32.38 5.46
C SER A 452 -30.24 -33.26 6.47
N ASN A 453 -30.68 -34.44 6.02
CA ASN A 453 -31.23 -35.48 6.89
C ASN A 453 -30.17 -36.48 7.33
N ASP A 454 -28.98 -36.45 6.73
CA ASP A 454 -27.89 -37.36 7.07
C ASP A 454 -27.04 -36.83 8.23
N PRO A 455 -26.52 -37.71 9.11
CA PRO A 455 -25.64 -37.32 10.22
C PRO A 455 -24.38 -36.58 9.74
N ILE A 456 -24.09 -35.42 10.34
CA ILE A 456 -22.91 -34.63 9.98
C ILE A 456 -21.80 -34.82 11.01
N LYS A 457 -20.83 -35.69 10.70
CA LYS A 457 -19.70 -36.05 11.57
C LYS A 457 -18.94 -34.85 12.15
N LYS A 458 -18.85 -33.74 11.41
CA LYS A 458 -18.18 -32.51 11.83
C LYS A 458 -18.75 -31.92 13.14
N TYR A 459 -20.03 -32.15 13.43
CA TYR A 459 -20.73 -31.57 14.58
C TYR A 459 -20.98 -32.57 15.72
N GLY A 460 -20.35 -33.75 15.68
CA GLY A 460 -20.47 -34.76 16.75
C GLY A 460 -21.92 -35.18 17.01
N GLU A 461 -22.28 -35.37 18.29
CA GLU A 461 -23.65 -35.70 18.72
C GLU A 461 -24.69 -34.68 18.25
N ALA A 462 -24.35 -33.38 18.23
CA ALA A 462 -25.28 -32.33 17.82
C ALA A 462 -25.70 -32.45 16.35
N GLY A 463 -24.86 -33.05 15.49
CA GLY A 463 -25.15 -33.30 14.07
C GLY A 463 -25.79 -34.66 13.79
N ARG A 464 -26.14 -35.46 14.82
CA ARG A 464 -26.60 -36.85 14.67
C ARG A 464 -27.90 -36.98 13.86
N ASN A 465 -28.80 -36.01 13.98
CA ASN A 465 -30.11 -36.03 13.31
C ASN A 465 -30.10 -35.26 11.98
N GLY A 466 -28.97 -34.69 11.57
CA GLY A 466 -28.85 -33.83 10.40
C GLY A 466 -28.72 -32.34 10.74
N LEU A 467 -28.88 -31.48 9.73
CA LEU A 467 -28.60 -30.04 9.82
C LEU A 467 -29.62 -29.24 9.00
N ILE A 468 -30.09 -28.14 9.59
CA ILE A 468 -30.78 -27.05 8.89
C ILE A 468 -29.87 -25.83 8.95
N PHE A 469 -29.42 -25.40 7.78
CA PHE A 469 -28.53 -24.26 7.62
C PHE A 469 -29.26 -23.13 6.89
N VAL A 470 -29.38 -21.99 7.55
CA VAL A 470 -30.08 -20.81 7.05
C VAL A 470 -29.10 -19.65 6.91
N LEU A 471 -29.11 -19.02 5.74
CA LEU A 471 -28.37 -17.80 5.49
C LEU A 471 -29.33 -16.63 5.43
N THR A 472 -29.11 -15.58 6.23
CA THR A 472 -29.85 -14.34 6.11
C THR A 472 -29.13 -13.36 5.17
N LYS A 473 -29.88 -12.41 4.61
CA LYS A 473 -29.36 -11.31 3.76
C LYS A 473 -28.42 -10.39 4.53
N ASP A 474 -28.63 -10.27 5.85
CA ASP A 474 -27.80 -9.46 6.75
C ASP A 474 -26.99 -10.39 7.68
N ARG A 475 -25.74 -10.66 7.30
CA ARG A 475 -24.89 -11.69 7.93
C ARG A 475 -24.33 -11.29 9.30
N ASN A 476 -24.58 -10.06 9.75
CA ASN A 476 -24.02 -9.48 10.97
C ASN A 476 -25.02 -9.32 12.13
N LYS A 477 -26.29 -9.75 11.98
CA LYS A 477 -27.29 -9.72 13.07
C LYS A 477 -27.71 -11.13 13.47
N LEU A 478 -27.30 -11.53 14.66
CA LEU A 478 -27.94 -12.53 15.54
C LEU A 478 -27.79 -12.04 16.97
#